data_AF-A0A7S9KRA7-F1
#
_entry.id   AF-A0A7S9KRA7-F1
#
_cell.length_a   1.000
_cell.length_b   1.000
_cell.length_c   1.000
_cell.angle_alpha   90.00
_cell.angle_beta   90.00
_cell.angle_gamma   90.00
#
_symmetry.space_group_name_H-M   'P 1'
#
loop_
_entity.id
_entity.type
_entity.pdbx_description
1 polymer ?
#
loop_
_entity_poly.entity_id
_entity_poly.type
_entity_poly.pdbx_seq_one_letter_code
_entity_poly.pdbx_strand_id
1 'polypeptide(L)'
;MLNMYVFATALGLASAAAVAAAAVAPTYPPLAVLKAFRLVVQVTERSTSNDFASIHNTYISNIRTGHQGHDLLGQTENADKALTFYLNGTTTAQEYMRVLTESTTSVSSGIRLDPDEGSRTVRTAYLIEGAADVGFSLKHPSENYAFLHPETWAACKEKLPLDKDREVIVFKQAITTTSHMFGTVDQNIPKGCVSVRLLPECANLNDLPKFSSYLPEQITPSHQHVLGSHCYKDVKAIDWSKYGPGP
;
A
#
# COMPACT_ATOMS: atom_id res chain seq x y z
N MET A 1 14.66 89.35 -18.77
CA MET A 1 15.93 88.61 -18.88
C MET A 1 15.61 87.14 -18.71
N LEU A 2 16.00 86.35 -19.71
CA LEU A 2 15.86 84.90 -19.80
C LEU A 2 16.67 84.24 -18.67
N ASN A 3 16.15 83.23 -17.98
CA ASN A 3 17.02 82.18 -17.45
C ASN A 3 16.30 80.83 -17.39
N MET A 4 16.91 79.91 -18.11
CA MET A 4 16.52 78.54 -18.38
C MET A 4 17.28 77.65 -17.40
N TYR A 5 16.58 76.84 -16.60
CA TYR A 5 17.20 75.79 -15.80
C TYR A 5 16.56 74.45 -16.16
N VAL A 6 17.35 73.64 -16.86
CA VAL A 6 17.08 72.24 -17.19
C VAL A 6 17.28 71.42 -15.91
N PHE A 7 16.20 70.81 -15.39
CA PHE A 7 16.31 69.83 -14.31
C PHE A 7 16.44 68.43 -14.92
N ALA A 8 17.62 67.82 -14.77
CA ALA A 8 17.89 66.44 -15.12
C ALA A 8 17.17 65.51 -14.12
N THR A 9 16.25 64.68 -14.61
CA THR A 9 15.58 63.63 -13.83
C THR A 9 16.45 62.38 -13.78
N ALA A 10 16.97 62.06 -12.60
CA ALA A 10 17.69 60.82 -12.34
C ALA A 10 16.71 59.63 -12.28
N LEU A 11 16.90 58.63 -13.16
CA LEU A 11 16.22 57.34 -13.06
C LEU A 11 16.76 56.57 -11.86
N GLY A 12 15.98 56.48 -10.78
CA GLY A 12 16.22 55.53 -9.69
C GLY A 12 15.83 54.12 -10.14
N LEU A 13 16.80 53.26 -10.41
CA LEU A 13 16.56 51.82 -10.57
C LEU A 13 16.30 51.21 -9.19
N ALA A 14 15.04 50.91 -8.89
CA ALA A 14 14.67 50.07 -7.75
C ALA A 14 15.12 48.62 -8.06
N SER A 15 16.14 48.15 -7.35
CA SER A 15 16.58 46.75 -7.41
C SER A 15 15.53 45.86 -6.74
N ALA A 16 14.71 45.17 -7.53
CA ALA A 16 13.89 44.09 -7.03
C ALA A 16 14.79 42.89 -6.69
N ALA A 17 15.17 42.75 -5.42
CA ALA A 17 15.80 41.53 -4.95
C ALA A 17 14.75 40.41 -4.95
N ALA A 18 14.83 39.52 -5.94
CA ALA A 18 14.04 38.31 -5.95
C ALA A 18 14.47 37.45 -4.75
N VAL A 19 13.60 37.32 -3.76
CA VAL A 19 13.79 36.34 -2.68
C VAL A 19 13.58 34.97 -3.30
N ALA A 20 14.68 34.32 -3.69
CA ALA A 20 14.64 32.92 -4.07
C ALA A 20 14.25 32.14 -2.81
N ALA A 21 13.00 31.70 -2.71
CA ALA A 21 12.62 30.68 -1.76
C ALA A 21 13.53 29.47 -2.02
N ALA A 22 14.41 29.16 -1.07
CA ALA A 22 15.23 27.96 -1.15
C ALA A 22 14.28 26.77 -1.31
N ALA A 23 14.31 26.12 -2.46
CA ALA A 23 13.58 24.89 -2.68
C ALA A 23 14.14 23.86 -1.69
N VAL A 24 13.44 23.65 -0.57
CA VAL A 24 13.76 22.58 0.36
C VAL A 24 13.54 21.29 -0.40
N ALA A 25 14.62 20.57 -0.70
CA ALA A 25 14.52 19.29 -1.37
C ALA A 25 13.64 18.36 -0.52
N PRO A 26 12.66 17.68 -1.14
CA PRO A 26 11.81 16.75 -0.41
C PRO A 26 12.68 15.66 0.23
N THR A 27 12.41 15.37 1.49
CA THR A 27 13.08 14.29 2.22
C THR A 27 12.12 13.12 2.37
N TYR A 28 12.68 11.91 2.35
CA TYR A 28 11.93 10.67 2.42
C TYR A 28 12.50 9.75 3.50
N PRO A 29 11.68 8.88 4.11
CA PRO A 29 12.18 7.92 5.08
C PRO A 29 13.15 6.95 4.39
N PRO A 30 14.21 6.53 5.09
CA PRO A 30 15.15 5.56 4.53
C PRO A 30 14.46 4.21 4.31
N LEU A 31 14.74 3.62 3.15
CA LEU A 31 14.31 2.27 2.80
C LEU A 31 15.47 1.29 2.96
N ALA A 32 15.15 0.07 3.38
CA ALA A 32 16.02 -1.09 3.26
C ALA A 32 15.51 -2.00 2.14
N VAL A 33 16.34 -2.98 1.75
CA VAL A 33 15.97 -4.03 0.80
C VAL A 33 16.11 -5.37 1.49
N LEU A 34 14.99 -6.05 1.73
CA LEU A 34 14.94 -7.42 2.27
C LEU A 34 14.11 -8.31 1.35
N LYS A 35 14.17 -9.62 1.58
CA LYS A 35 13.39 -10.60 0.81
C LYS A 35 11.94 -10.75 1.27
N ALA A 36 11.60 -10.20 2.43
CA ALA A 36 10.26 -10.29 2.99
C ALA A 36 9.86 -9.01 3.74
N PHE A 37 8.56 -8.85 3.93
CA PHE A 37 7.95 -7.71 4.59
C PHE A 37 6.61 -8.08 5.21
N ARG A 38 6.18 -7.32 6.21
CA ARG A 38 4.80 -7.27 6.70
C ARG A 38 4.14 -6.02 6.15
N LEU A 39 2.83 -6.05 5.94
CA LEU A 39 2.08 -4.89 5.50
C LEU A 39 1.44 -4.18 6.69
N VAL A 40 1.76 -2.91 6.87
CA VAL A 40 1.23 -2.03 7.90
C VAL A 40 0.17 -1.12 7.31
N VAL A 41 -0.96 -1.03 7.99
CA VAL A 41 -2.13 -0.27 7.53
C VAL A 41 -1.95 1.20 7.89
N GLN A 42 -1.99 2.07 6.88
CA GLN A 42 -2.01 3.51 7.03
C GLN A 42 -3.35 4.06 6.54
N VAL A 43 -4.23 4.44 7.47
CA VAL A 43 -5.44 5.22 7.14
C VAL A 43 -5.04 6.59 6.58
N THR A 44 -5.38 6.85 5.32
CA THR A 44 -4.99 8.08 4.58
C THR A 44 -6.02 9.20 4.75
N GLU A 45 -7.30 8.85 4.82
CA GLU A 45 -8.39 9.81 5.03
C GLU A 45 -8.79 9.90 6.51
N ARG A 46 -7.94 10.57 7.31
CA ARG A 46 -8.13 10.65 8.76
C ARG A 46 -9.25 11.60 9.21
N SER A 47 -9.59 12.61 8.40
CA SER A 47 -10.58 13.64 8.76
C SER A 47 -12.03 13.13 8.81
N THR A 48 -12.31 11.96 8.25
CA THR A 48 -13.66 11.38 8.13
C THR A 48 -13.87 10.09 8.94
N SER A 49 -12.86 9.57 9.67
CA SER A 49 -12.90 8.17 10.15
C SER A 49 -12.36 7.91 11.57
N ASN A 50 -12.93 8.55 12.61
CA ASN A 50 -12.68 8.13 14.01
C ASN A 50 -12.93 6.62 14.20
N ASP A 51 -13.89 6.07 13.46
CA ASP A 51 -14.24 4.65 13.47
C ASP A 51 -13.14 3.71 12.97
N PHE A 52 -12.17 4.22 12.22
CA PHE A 52 -11.04 3.45 11.66
C PHE A 52 -9.69 3.86 12.24
N ALA A 53 -9.65 4.76 13.23
CA ALA A 53 -8.39 5.14 13.85
C ALA A 53 -7.64 3.95 14.46
N SER A 54 -8.37 2.94 14.97
CA SER A 54 -7.80 1.75 15.60
C SER A 54 -7.08 0.81 14.64
N ILE A 55 -7.37 0.87 13.33
CA ILE A 55 -6.66 0.05 12.33
C ILE A 55 -5.40 0.72 11.81
N HIS A 56 -5.16 1.98 12.16
CA HIS A 56 -3.92 2.66 11.79
C HIS A 56 -2.74 2.01 12.54
N ASN A 57 -1.63 1.78 11.85
CA ASN A 57 -0.46 1.07 12.38
C ASN A 57 -0.75 -0.36 12.87
N THR A 58 -1.78 -1.03 12.34
CA THR A 58 -1.95 -2.48 12.50
C THR A 58 -1.40 -3.23 11.30
N TYR A 59 -1.36 -4.56 11.37
CA TYR A 59 -0.78 -5.41 10.34
C TYR A 59 -1.85 -6.17 9.57
N ILE A 60 -1.57 -6.46 8.30
CA ILE A 60 -2.39 -7.40 7.52
C ILE A 60 -2.27 -8.81 8.08
N SER A 61 -3.42 -9.47 8.23
CA SER A 61 -3.57 -10.87 8.63
C SER A 61 -4.62 -11.56 7.75
N ASN A 62 -4.90 -12.83 8.02
CA ASN A 62 -5.99 -13.56 7.38
C ASN A 62 -7.19 -13.72 8.33
N ILE A 63 -8.39 -13.80 7.77
CA ILE A 63 -9.63 -14.18 8.45
C ILE A 63 -10.13 -15.46 7.80
N ARG A 64 -10.17 -16.54 8.58
CA ARG A 64 -10.66 -17.83 8.09
C ARG A 64 -12.17 -17.83 7.95
N THR A 65 -12.66 -18.07 6.74
CA THR A 65 -14.10 -18.05 6.42
C THR A 65 -14.75 -19.43 6.45
N GLY A 66 -13.96 -20.49 6.66
CA GLY A 66 -14.44 -21.88 6.68
C GLY A 66 -14.22 -22.64 5.37
N HIS A 67 -13.88 -21.94 4.28
CA HIS A 67 -13.44 -22.57 3.03
C HIS A 67 -11.92 -22.80 3.06
N GLN A 68 -11.48 -24.04 2.85
CA GLN A 68 -10.05 -24.38 2.85
C GLN A 68 -9.34 -23.63 1.71
N GLY A 69 -8.21 -23.00 2.03
CA GLY A 69 -7.40 -22.25 1.05
C GLY A 69 -8.03 -20.96 0.54
N HIS A 70 -9.06 -20.43 1.21
CA HIS A 70 -9.78 -19.22 0.82
C HIS A 70 -10.13 -18.34 2.03
N ASP A 71 -9.14 -17.56 2.46
CA ASP A 71 -9.28 -16.65 3.60
C ASP A 71 -9.48 -15.20 3.13
N LEU A 72 -10.18 -14.38 3.91
CA LEU A 72 -10.25 -12.94 3.66
C LEU A 72 -8.96 -12.27 4.15
N LEU A 73 -8.52 -11.21 3.47
CA LEU A 73 -7.53 -10.31 4.05
C LEU A 73 -8.18 -9.48 5.16
N GLY A 74 -7.61 -9.56 6.36
CA GLY A 74 -8.03 -8.80 7.53
C GLY A 74 -6.84 -8.12 8.21
N GLN A 75 -7.02 -7.74 9.47
CA GLN A 75 -5.99 -7.04 10.23
C GLN A 75 -5.81 -7.58 11.65
N THR A 76 -4.64 -7.32 12.21
CA THR A 76 -4.26 -7.64 13.59
C THR A 76 -3.33 -6.59 14.18
N GLU A 77 -3.52 -6.24 15.46
CA GLU A 77 -2.55 -5.44 16.22
C GLU A 77 -1.31 -6.24 16.62
N ASN A 78 -1.45 -7.57 16.72
CA ASN A 78 -0.39 -8.48 17.12
C ASN A 78 0.54 -8.81 15.93
N ALA A 79 1.78 -8.34 16.00
CA ALA A 79 2.81 -8.55 14.99
C ALA A 79 3.17 -10.04 14.75
N ASP A 80 2.99 -10.91 15.75
CA ASP A 80 3.25 -12.35 15.63
C ASP A 80 2.16 -13.07 14.81
N LYS A 81 0.99 -12.44 14.67
CA LYS A 81 -0.11 -12.92 13.83
C LYS A 81 -0.13 -12.23 12.44
N ALA A 82 0.79 -11.32 12.19
CA ALA A 82 0.90 -10.63 10.91
C ALA A 82 1.39 -11.60 9.83
N LEU A 83 0.86 -11.48 8.62
CA LEU A 83 1.37 -12.22 7.48
C LEU A 83 2.72 -11.65 7.05
N THR A 84 3.69 -12.53 6.83
CA THR A 84 4.98 -12.21 6.22
C THR A 84 4.90 -12.51 4.74
N PHE A 85 4.99 -11.46 3.93
CA PHE A 85 4.91 -11.51 2.48
C PHE A 85 6.28 -11.42 1.82
N TYR A 86 6.35 -11.85 0.57
CA TYR A 86 7.50 -11.65 -0.32
C TYR A 86 7.02 -11.41 -1.75
N LEU A 87 7.85 -10.70 -2.54
CA LEU A 87 7.64 -10.54 -3.98
C LEU A 87 8.24 -11.74 -4.71
N ASN A 88 7.45 -12.38 -5.56
CA ASN A 88 7.88 -13.46 -6.43
C ASN A 88 7.68 -13.06 -7.90
N GLY A 89 8.76 -13.16 -8.69
CA GLY A 89 8.75 -12.87 -10.11
C GLY A 89 10.09 -13.18 -10.77
N THR A 90 10.07 -13.49 -12.06
CA THR A 90 11.28 -13.66 -12.87
C THR A 90 11.84 -12.33 -13.36
N THR A 91 11.04 -11.26 -13.27
CA THR A 91 11.38 -9.89 -13.62
C THR A 91 10.88 -8.95 -12.52
N THR A 92 11.38 -7.71 -12.51
CA THR A 92 10.91 -6.65 -11.60
C THR A 92 9.76 -5.83 -12.18
N ALA A 93 9.18 -6.28 -13.30
CA ALA A 93 8.06 -5.60 -13.94
C ALA A 93 6.75 -6.00 -13.23
N GLN A 94 5.99 -4.99 -12.80
CA GLN A 94 4.86 -5.15 -11.88
C GLN A 94 3.80 -6.12 -12.39
N GLU A 95 3.51 -6.09 -13.68
CA GLU A 95 2.53 -6.94 -14.35
C GLU A 95 2.86 -8.44 -14.28
N TYR A 96 4.08 -8.81 -13.89
CA TYR A 96 4.50 -10.20 -13.69
C TYR A 96 4.80 -10.56 -12.23
N MET A 97 4.75 -9.58 -11.32
CA MET A 97 5.06 -9.77 -9.90
C MET A 97 3.82 -10.20 -9.12
N ARG A 98 4.03 -11.14 -8.20
CA ARG A 98 3.04 -11.62 -7.23
C ARG A 98 3.49 -11.30 -5.82
N VAL A 99 2.53 -11.05 -4.94
CA VAL A 99 2.76 -10.99 -3.49
C VAL A 99 2.30 -12.31 -2.89
N LEU A 100 3.25 -13.06 -2.35
CA LEU A 100 3.04 -14.38 -1.76
C LEU A 100 3.37 -14.38 -0.27
N THR A 101 2.82 -15.33 0.46
CA THR A 101 3.12 -15.62 1.86
C THR A 101 3.10 -17.12 2.09
N GLU A 102 3.94 -17.58 3.01
CA GLU A 102 3.92 -18.96 3.46
C GLU A 102 2.89 -19.09 4.57
N SER A 103 1.77 -19.75 4.28
CA SER A 103 0.79 -20.14 5.30
C SER A 103 1.27 -21.43 5.98
N THR A 104 0.61 -21.85 7.06
CA THR A 104 0.92 -23.14 7.72
C THR A 104 0.63 -24.37 6.83
N THR A 105 0.13 -24.17 5.61
CA THR A 105 -0.17 -25.22 4.66
C THR A 105 1.02 -25.50 3.73
N SER A 106 0.97 -26.62 3.03
CA SER A 106 2.07 -27.08 2.19
C SER A 106 2.18 -26.36 0.84
N VAL A 107 1.48 -25.24 0.68
CA VAL A 107 1.34 -24.47 -0.56
C VAL A 107 1.42 -23.00 -0.21
N SER A 108 2.13 -22.21 -1.03
CA SER A 108 2.18 -20.76 -0.83
C SER A 108 0.81 -20.16 -1.11
N SER A 109 0.45 -19.13 -0.35
CA SER A 109 -0.76 -18.35 -0.59
C SER A 109 -0.40 -16.99 -1.14
N GLY A 110 -1.30 -16.37 -1.88
CA GLY A 110 -1.11 -14.98 -2.29
C GLY A 110 -2.42 -14.22 -2.42
N ILE A 111 -2.27 -12.94 -2.72
CA ILE A 111 -3.39 -12.00 -2.79
C ILE A 111 -4.12 -12.20 -4.11
N ARG A 112 -5.45 -12.34 -4.04
CA ARG A 112 -6.36 -12.34 -5.19
C ARG A 112 -7.46 -11.30 -4.98
N LEU A 113 -7.86 -10.61 -6.03
CA LEU A 113 -8.90 -9.57 -6.00
C LEU A 113 -10.13 -10.02 -6.79
N ASP A 114 -11.17 -10.43 -6.09
CA ASP A 114 -12.42 -10.88 -6.73
C ASP A 114 -13.46 -9.74 -6.77
N PRO A 115 -14.14 -9.51 -7.89
CA PRO A 115 -15.21 -8.51 -7.97
C PRO A 115 -16.30 -8.73 -6.93
N ASP A 116 -16.71 -7.65 -6.27
CA ASP A 116 -17.89 -7.67 -5.40
C ASP A 116 -19.16 -7.84 -6.24
N GLU A 117 -20.15 -8.55 -5.71
CA GLU A 117 -21.43 -8.77 -6.40
C GLU A 117 -22.07 -7.43 -6.79
N GLY A 118 -22.39 -7.29 -8.08
CA GLY A 118 -23.01 -6.08 -8.62
C GLY A 118 -22.06 -4.87 -8.75
N SER A 119 -20.78 -4.99 -8.40
CA SER A 119 -19.81 -3.91 -8.52
C SER A 119 -18.86 -4.10 -9.70
N ARG A 120 -18.60 -3.00 -10.41
CA ARG A 120 -17.56 -2.95 -11.47
C ARG A 120 -16.26 -2.32 -11.00
N THR A 121 -16.29 -1.66 -9.84
CA THR A 121 -15.19 -0.84 -9.33
C THR A 121 -14.63 -1.35 -8.01
N VAL A 122 -15.31 -2.28 -7.34
CA VAL A 122 -14.91 -2.79 -6.03
C VAL A 122 -14.58 -4.27 -6.14
N ARG A 123 -13.45 -4.67 -5.54
CA ARG A 123 -13.01 -6.06 -5.46
C ARG A 123 -12.59 -6.40 -4.04
N THR A 124 -13.06 -7.50 -3.50
CA THR A 124 -12.64 -8.00 -2.19
C THR A 124 -11.31 -8.74 -2.30
N ALA A 125 -10.40 -8.48 -1.35
CA ALA A 125 -9.11 -9.12 -1.31
C ALA A 125 -9.14 -10.41 -0.49
N TYR A 126 -8.70 -11.49 -1.14
CA TYR A 126 -8.59 -12.81 -0.55
C TYR A 126 -7.15 -13.28 -0.51
N LEU A 127 -6.86 -14.13 0.46
CA LEU A 127 -5.65 -14.91 0.55
C LEU A 127 -5.97 -16.32 0.06
N ILE A 128 -5.42 -16.67 -1.10
CA ILE A 128 -5.74 -17.91 -1.82
C ILE A 128 -4.51 -18.79 -1.94
N GLU A 129 -4.65 -20.07 -1.61
CA GLU A 129 -3.60 -21.07 -1.80
C GLU A 129 -3.36 -21.37 -3.28
N GLY A 130 -2.10 -21.34 -3.72
CA GLY A 130 -1.68 -21.72 -5.07
C GLY A 130 -2.11 -20.79 -6.21
N ALA A 131 -2.96 -19.78 -5.95
CA ALA A 131 -3.47 -18.88 -6.97
C ALA A 131 -3.42 -17.42 -6.49
N ALA A 132 -2.35 -16.73 -6.86
CA ALA A 132 -2.17 -15.30 -6.59
C ALA A 132 -2.24 -14.49 -7.88
N ASP A 133 -2.90 -13.33 -7.80
CA ASP A 133 -2.93 -12.37 -8.90
C ASP A 133 -1.54 -11.76 -9.11
N VAL A 134 -1.29 -11.34 -10.35
CA VAL A 134 -0.13 -10.55 -10.73
C VAL A 134 -0.47 -9.07 -10.70
N GLY A 135 0.52 -8.19 -10.84
CA GLY A 135 0.29 -6.74 -10.88
C GLY A 135 0.54 -6.03 -9.56
N PHE A 136 1.12 -6.71 -8.56
CA PHE A 136 1.49 -6.12 -7.28
C PHE A 136 2.96 -5.71 -7.27
N SER A 137 3.26 -4.56 -6.69
CA SER A 137 4.63 -4.09 -6.47
C SER A 137 4.69 -3.28 -5.16
N LEU A 138 5.88 -3.02 -4.64
CA LEU A 138 6.05 -2.20 -3.44
C LEU A 138 6.59 -0.79 -3.71
N LYS A 139 7.11 -0.55 -4.90
CA LYS A 139 7.72 0.74 -5.25
C LYS A 139 7.67 0.92 -6.75
N HIS A 140 7.00 1.97 -7.20
CA HIS A 140 7.09 2.40 -8.58
C HIS A 140 8.40 3.19 -8.81
N PRO A 141 9.07 3.09 -9.97
CA PRO A 141 10.33 3.81 -10.22
C PRO A 141 10.25 5.33 -10.05
N SER A 142 9.07 5.91 -10.24
CA SER A 142 8.81 7.35 -10.08
C SER A 142 8.42 7.76 -8.65
N GLU A 143 8.38 6.83 -7.71
CA GLU A 143 7.93 7.06 -6.34
C GLU A 143 9.08 6.92 -5.34
N ASN A 144 9.08 7.81 -4.36
CA ASN A 144 10.10 7.82 -3.30
C ASN A 144 9.64 7.10 -2.02
N TYR A 145 8.35 6.79 -1.92
CA TYR A 145 7.79 5.93 -0.87
C TYR A 145 7.64 4.50 -1.37
N ALA A 146 7.69 3.56 -0.44
CA ALA A 146 7.26 2.20 -0.67
C ALA A 146 5.86 1.98 -0.08
N PHE A 147 4.97 1.38 -0.85
CA PHE A 147 3.63 0.91 -0.47
C PHE A 147 3.14 -0.13 -1.47
N LEU A 148 2.21 -0.99 -1.05
CA LEU A 148 1.66 -2.02 -1.92
C LEU A 148 0.79 -1.42 -3.01
N HIS A 149 1.25 -1.55 -4.25
CA HIS A 149 0.46 -1.30 -5.44
C HIS A 149 -0.43 -2.49 -5.79
N PRO A 150 -1.62 -2.26 -6.36
CA PRO A 150 -2.19 -0.96 -6.74
C PRO A 150 -2.61 -0.13 -5.51
N GLU A 151 -2.43 1.20 -5.54
CA GLU A 151 -2.66 2.09 -4.37
C GLU A 151 -4.14 2.26 -3.96
N THR A 152 -5.08 1.62 -4.65
CA THR A 152 -6.51 1.81 -4.48
C THR A 152 -7.12 0.96 -3.35
N TRP A 153 -6.40 0.82 -2.23
CA TRP A 153 -6.87 0.00 -1.12
C TRP A 153 -7.89 0.72 -0.24
N ALA A 154 -8.85 -0.06 0.24
CA ALA A 154 -9.85 0.35 1.21
C ALA A 154 -9.96 -0.69 2.34
N ALA A 155 -10.16 -0.22 3.56
CA ALA A 155 -10.52 -1.05 4.70
C ALA A 155 -12.01 -0.85 5.02
N CYS A 156 -12.76 -1.95 5.08
CA CYS A 156 -14.22 -1.96 5.25
C CYS A 156 -14.60 -2.70 6.53
N LYS A 157 -15.54 -2.15 7.30
CA LYS A 157 -16.17 -2.89 8.41
C LYS A 157 -17.31 -3.72 7.85
N GLU A 158 -17.19 -5.04 7.99
CA GLU A 158 -18.20 -5.99 7.49
C GLU A 158 -18.54 -7.05 8.53
N LYS A 159 -19.76 -7.57 8.44
CA LYS A 159 -20.21 -8.74 9.21
C LYS A 159 -20.00 -9.98 8.36
N LEU A 160 -19.35 -10.99 8.92
CA LEU A 160 -19.14 -12.24 8.19
C LEU A 160 -20.47 -13.02 8.09
N PRO A 161 -20.74 -13.74 6.98
CA PRO A 161 -21.98 -14.49 6.81
C PRO A 161 -22.26 -15.50 7.93
N LEU A 162 -21.20 -16.13 8.46
CA LEU A 162 -21.27 -17.16 9.51
C LEU A 162 -21.17 -16.62 10.94
N ASP A 163 -20.77 -15.35 11.11
CA ASP A 163 -20.59 -14.69 12.42
C ASP A 163 -21.15 -13.26 12.31
N LYS A 164 -22.49 -13.16 12.37
CA LYS A 164 -23.23 -11.91 12.15
C LYS A 164 -23.16 -10.92 13.32
N ASP A 165 -22.68 -11.38 14.46
CA ASP A 165 -22.59 -10.58 15.68
C ASP A 165 -21.24 -9.87 15.81
N ARG A 166 -20.24 -10.29 15.01
CA ARG A 166 -18.91 -9.69 15.00
C ARG A 166 -18.64 -8.97 13.68
N GLU A 167 -18.40 -7.67 13.79
CA GLU A 167 -17.80 -6.90 12.69
C GLU A 167 -16.30 -7.16 12.63
N VAL A 168 -15.80 -7.34 11.42
CA VAL A 168 -14.38 -7.50 11.12
C VAL A 168 -13.97 -6.48 10.07
N ILE A 169 -12.68 -6.21 10.02
CA ILE A 169 -12.09 -5.38 8.98
C ILE A 169 -11.69 -6.30 7.83
N VAL A 170 -12.21 -6.01 6.65
CA VAL A 170 -11.83 -6.67 5.39
C VAL A 170 -11.19 -5.65 4.47
N PHE A 171 -10.23 -6.10 3.67
CA PHE A 171 -9.57 -5.23 2.69
C PHE A 171 -10.16 -5.42 1.30
N LYS A 172 -10.29 -4.30 0.59
CA LYS A 172 -10.79 -4.26 -0.79
C LYS A 172 -9.91 -3.38 -1.65
N GLN A 173 -10.02 -3.59 -2.95
CA GLN A 173 -9.59 -2.63 -3.96
C GLN A 173 -10.81 -1.83 -4.43
N ALA A 174 -10.70 -0.51 -4.45
CA ALA A 174 -11.68 0.43 -5.00
C ALA A 174 -11.09 1.14 -6.22
N ILE A 175 -11.31 0.60 -7.42
CA ILE A 175 -10.78 1.12 -8.67
C ILE A 175 -11.29 2.54 -8.89
N THR A 176 -10.37 3.49 -8.95
CA THR A 176 -10.64 4.88 -9.26
C THR A 176 -11.17 5.04 -10.68
N THR A 177 -12.21 5.85 -10.87
CA THR A 177 -12.77 6.19 -12.18
C THR A 177 -12.72 7.70 -12.40
N THR A 178 -12.73 8.14 -13.65
CA THR A 178 -12.81 9.56 -14.00
C THR A 178 -14.18 9.85 -14.59
N SER A 179 -14.90 10.82 -14.01
CA SER A 179 -16.15 11.31 -14.58
C SER A 179 -15.89 11.95 -15.95
N HIS A 180 -16.49 11.39 -16.99
CA HIS A 180 -16.37 11.91 -18.36
C HIS A 180 -16.91 13.34 -18.52
N MET A 181 -17.80 13.80 -17.63
CA MET A 181 -18.41 15.13 -17.74
C MET A 181 -17.63 16.24 -17.02
N PHE A 182 -16.96 15.93 -15.92
CA PHE A 182 -16.32 16.95 -15.06
C PHE A 182 -14.82 16.73 -14.87
N GLY A 183 -14.25 15.65 -15.40
CA GLY A 183 -12.86 15.28 -15.17
C GLY A 183 -12.55 14.97 -13.69
N THR A 184 -13.58 14.84 -12.86
CA THR A 184 -13.43 14.55 -11.43
C THR A 184 -13.07 13.09 -11.23
N VAL A 185 -12.08 12.87 -10.38
CA VAL A 185 -11.61 11.54 -9.99
C VAL A 185 -12.52 11.03 -8.86
N ASP A 186 -13.19 9.91 -9.10
CA ASP A 186 -13.98 9.19 -8.09
C ASP A 186 -13.18 8.00 -7.58
N GLN A 187 -12.94 7.96 -6.27
CA GLN A 187 -12.19 6.88 -5.62
C GLN A 187 -13.02 5.60 -5.45
N ASN A 188 -14.35 5.66 -5.64
CA ASN A 188 -15.28 4.53 -5.52
C ASN A 188 -15.17 3.77 -4.18
N ILE A 189 -14.77 4.45 -3.10
CA ILE A 189 -14.69 3.85 -1.77
C ILE A 189 -16.10 3.54 -1.28
N PRO A 190 -16.44 2.27 -0.96
CA PRO A 190 -17.79 1.92 -0.54
C PRO A 190 -18.17 2.59 0.79
N LYS A 191 -19.48 2.75 1.02
CA LYS A 191 -19.99 3.22 2.31
C LYS A 191 -19.57 2.25 3.43
N GLY A 192 -19.08 2.80 4.54
CA GLY A 192 -18.56 1.98 5.65
C GLY A 192 -17.14 1.49 5.43
N CYS A 193 -16.41 2.08 4.48
CA CYS A 193 -14.99 1.86 4.25
C CYS A 193 -14.20 3.16 4.34
N VAL A 194 -12.89 3.05 4.50
CA VAL A 194 -11.95 4.17 4.43
C VAL A 194 -10.79 3.83 3.49
N SER A 195 -10.26 4.84 2.79
CA SER A 195 -9.03 4.66 2.03
C SER A 195 -7.85 4.38 2.95
N VAL A 196 -7.01 3.44 2.54
CA VAL A 196 -5.80 3.06 3.26
C VAL A 196 -4.63 2.90 2.28
N ARG A 197 -3.42 3.09 2.77
CA ARG A 197 -2.18 2.62 2.14
C ARG A 197 -1.64 1.45 2.95
N LEU A 198 -0.98 0.52 2.27
CA LEU A 198 -0.37 -0.65 2.89
C LEU A 198 1.14 -0.52 2.78
N LEU A 199 1.80 -0.16 3.88
CA LEU A 199 3.23 0.15 3.94
C LEU A 199 4.04 -1.11 4.24
N PRO A 200 5.09 -1.43 3.48
CA PRO A 200 5.94 -2.59 3.75
C PRO A 200 6.90 -2.30 4.92
N GLU A 201 6.74 -3.01 6.01
CA GLU A 201 7.70 -3.10 7.12
C GLU A 201 8.61 -4.31 6.93
N CYS A 202 9.92 -4.12 7.03
CA CYS A 202 10.92 -5.15 6.78
C CYS A 202 10.77 -6.34 7.73
N ALA A 203 10.83 -7.55 7.17
CA ALA A 203 10.76 -8.80 7.93
C ALA A 203 11.77 -9.82 7.42
N ASN A 204 12.09 -10.80 8.25
CA ASN A 204 12.87 -11.96 7.81
C ASN A 204 11.98 -12.87 6.97
N LEU A 205 12.53 -13.37 5.86
CA LEU A 205 11.87 -14.41 5.09
C LEU A 205 11.85 -15.70 5.92
N ASN A 206 10.68 -16.30 6.08
CA ASN A 206 10.54 -17.56 6.80
C ASN A 206 11.31 -18.67 6.08
N ASP A 207 11.79 -19.67 6.81
CA ASP A 207 12.32 -20.87 6.19
C ASP A 207 11.19 -21.65 5.51
N LEU A 208 11.47 -22.28 4.36
CA LEU A 208 10.51 -23.16 3.72
C LEU A 208 10.19 -24.34 4.65
N PRO A 209 8.93 -24.80 4.71
CA PRO A 209 8.60 -26.03 5.43
C PRO A 209 9.49 -27.18 4.96
N LYS A 210 9.94 -28.03 5.88
CA LYS A 210 10.63 -29.27 5.51
C LYS A 210 9.62 -30.23 4.90
N PHE A 211 9.53 -30.26 3.57
CA PHE A 211 8.60 -31.14 2.87
C PHE A 211 9.07 -32.60 2.88
N SER A 212 8.11 -33.51 3.01
CA SER A 212 8.27 -34.88 2.52
C SER A 212 8.15 -34.85 0.99
N SER A 213 8.98 -35.61 0.27
CA SER A 213 9.23 -35.57 -1.18
C SER A 213 8.05 -35.92 -2.11
N TYR A 214 6.80 -35.75 -1.68
CA TYR A 214 5.60 -36.26 -2.35
C TYR A 214 4.65 -35.18 -2.89
N LEU A 215 5.00 -33.89 -2.80
CA LEU A 215 4.20 -32.83 -3.42
C LEU A 215 4.70 -32.52 -4.83
N PRO A 216 3.80 -32.33 -5.81
CA PRO A 216 4.18 -31.84 -7.12
C PRO A 216 4.93 -30.50 -7.00
N GLU A 217 6.00 -30.36 -7.80
CA GLU A 217 6.89 -29.19 -7.81
C GLU A 217 6.13 -27.86 -7.98
N GLN A 218 5.01 -27.88 -8.70
CA GLN A 218 4.20 -26.70 -9.02
C GLN A 218 3.40 -26.13 -7.83
N ILE A 219 3.16 -26.91 -6.78
CA ILE A 219 2.48 -26.45 -5.55
C ILE A 219 3.43 -26.39 -4.35
N THR A 220 4.72 -26.69 -4.55
CA THR A 220 5.71 -26.63 -3.49
C THR A 220 6.21 -25.19 -3.35
N PRO A 221 6.09 -24.57 -2.16
CA PRO A 221 6.74 -23.31 -1.84
C PRO A 221 8.21 -23.29 -2.29
N SER A 222 8.57 -22.26 -3.07
CA SER A 222 9.93 -22.09 -3.57
C SER A 222 10.35 -20.64 -3.45
N HIS A 223 11.55 -20.43 -2.89
CA HIS A 223 12.17 -19.11 -2.79
C HIS A 223 13.10 -18.77 -3.97
N GLN A 224 13.12 -19.60 -5.04
CA GLN A 224 14.04 -19.43 -6.16
C GLN A 224 13.89 -18.10 -6.90
N HIS A 225 12.68 -17.54 -6.93
CA HIS A 225 12.34 -16.30 -7.62
C HIS A 225 11.92 -15.18 -6.66
N VAL A 226 12.37 -15.24 -5.40
CA VAL A 226 12.13 -14.18 -4.42
C VAL A 226 12.98 -12.96 -4.75
N LEU A 227 12.32 -11.82 -4.92
CA LEU A 227 12.94 -10.55 -5.26
C LEU A 227 13.25 -9.72 -4.00
N GLY A 228 14.24 -8.83 -4.14
CA GLY A 228 14.48 -7.78 -3.15
C GLY A 228 13.31 -6.80 -3.10
N SER A 229 12.74 -6.63 -1.90
CA SER A 229 11.59 -5.80 -1.61
C SER A 229 12.04 -4.55 -0.84
N HIS A 230 11.70 -3.37 -1.36
CA HIS A 230 11.91 -2.12 -0.63
C HIS A 230 10.93 -2.03 0.53
N CYS A 231 11.45 -1.86 1.75
CA CYS A 231 10.66 -1.82 2.96
C CYS A 231 11.23 -0.81 3.98
N TYR A 232 10.39 -0.35 4.90
CA TYR A 232 10.80 0.46 6.04
C TYR A 232 11.27 -0.44 7.17
N LYS A 233 12.28 0.00 7.92
CA LYS A 233 12.79 -0.77 9.06
C LYS A 233 11.73 -0.98 10.16
N ASP A 234 10.97 0.07 10.46
CA ASP A 234 9.88 0.10 11.43
C ASP A 234 8.95 1.23 10.99
N VAL A 235 7.74 0.90 10.53
CA VAL A 235 6.78 1.87 9.99
C VAL A 235 6.21 2.75 11.10
N LYS A 236 5.99 2.17 12.28
CA LYS A 236 5.32 2.85 13.40
C LYS A 236 6.24 3.89 14.05
N ALA A 237 7.56 3.66 14.01
CA ALA A 237 8.55 4.59 14.51
C ALA A 237 8.85 5.77 13.56
N ILE A 238 8.33 5.76 12.33
CA ILE A 238 8.53 6.85 11.37
C ILE A 238 7.71 8.07 11.78
N ASP A 239 8.39 9.18 12.00
CA ASP A 239 7.77 10.49 12.10
C ASP A 239 7.49 11.04 10.69
N TRP A 240 6.33 10.65 10.15
CA TRP A 240 5.90 11.02 8.79
C TRP A 240 5.81 12.54 8.56
N SER A 241 5.68 13.34 9.64
CA SER A 241 5.61 14.81 9.53
C SER A 241 6.92 15.45 9.04
N LYS A 242 8.04 14.72 9.12
CA LYS A 242 9.36 15.17 8.65
C LYS A 242 9.58 14.98 7.16
N TYR A 243 8.73 14.20 6.49
CA TYR A 243 8.90 13.78 5.11
C TYR A 243 7.81 14.39 4.22
N GLY A 244 8.16 14.77 3.00
CA GLY A 244 7.34 15.67 2.20
C GLY A 244 7.47 15.42 0.70
N PRO A 245 6.37 15.40 -0.07
CA PRO A 245 4.98 15.29 0.41
C PRO A 245 4.81 13.95 1.14
N GLY A 246 4.06 13.88 2.24
CA GLY A 246 3.90 12.65 3.03
C GLY A 246 3.31 11.49 2.21
N PRO A 247 3.47 10.23 2.66
CA PRO A 247 2.70 9.14 2.09
C PRO A 247 1.29 9.12 2.68
#